data_AF-A0A9P5PRL8-F1
#
_entry.id   AF-A0A9P5PRL8-F1
#
_cell.length_a   1.000
_cell.length_b   1.000
_cell.length_c   1.000
_cell.angle_alpha   90.00
_cell.angle_beta   90.00
_cell.angle_gamma   90.00
#
_symmetry.space_group_name_H-M   'P 1'
#
loop_
_entity.id
_entity.type
_entity.pdbx_description
1 polymer ?
#
loop_
_entity_poly.entity_id
_entity_poly.type
_entity_poly.pdbx_seq_one_letter_code
_entity_poly.pdbx_strand_id
1 'polypeptide(L)'
;MLRNIPFHLNVEDMRLLIWEVCSERVDFIYLPVHNRLGRNSGFAFVNFISTSDLALFYATKNGHVWSEDSDQVVEIVYAHCQGKFGLVHKYFINPATSVRSLSPHLPLIFHSDGPQIGKPETIDELLSKF
;
A
#
# COMPACT_ATOMS: atom_id res chain seq x y z
N MET A 1 -4.50 -2.68 -6.28
CA MET A 1 -3.38 -3.64 -6.15
C MET A 1 -2.39 -3.33 -7.24
N LEU A 2 -1.14 -3.09 -6.86
CA LEU A 2 -0.03 -2.86 -7.78
C LEU A 2 0.69 -4.19 -7.99
N ARG A 3 1.01 -4.52 -9.25
CA ARG A 3 1.65 -5.79 -9.65
C ARG A 3 2.97 -5.51 -10.39
N ASN A 4 3.75 -6.57 -10.57
CA ASN A 4 5.05 -6.57 -11.24
C ASN A 4 6.09 -5.69 -10.53
N ILE A 5 6.02 -5.59 -9.20
CA ILE A 5 6.94 -4.75 -8.40
C ILE A 5 8.35 -5.34 -8.45
N PRO A 6 9.39 -4.54 -8.77
CA PRO A 6 10.77 -4.97 -8.68
C PRO A 6 11.14 -5.40 -7.27
N PHE A 7 11.75 -6.58 -7.17
CA PHE A 7 12.05 -7.21 -5.88
C PHE A 7 13.02 -6.44 -4.97
N HIS A 8 13.73 -5.43 -5.51
CA HIS A 8 14.61 -4.56 -4.74
C HIS A 8 13.87 -3.40 -4.08
N LEU A 9 12.66 -3.06 -4.56
CA LEU A 9 11.85 -2.00 -3.96
C LEU A 9 11.33 -2.43 -2.59
N ASN A 10 11.48 -1.55 -1.62
CA ASN A 10 10.92 -1.68 -0.28
C ASN A 10 9.63 -0.83 -0.13
N VAL A 11 9.00 -0.89 1.04
CA VAL A 11 7.73 -0.19 1.29
C VAL A 11 7.88 1.33 1.28
N GLU A 12 9.05 1.86 1.66
CA GLU A 12 9.33 3.29 1.62
C GLU A 12 9.54 3.78 0.18
N ASP A 13 10.25 3.02 -0.67
CA ASP A 13 10.37 3.34 -2.09
C ASP A 13 8.99 3.41 -2.74
N MET A 14 8.13 2.43 -2.43
CA MET A 14 6.74 2.41 -2.88
C MET A 14 5.95 3.63 -2.39
N ARG A 15 6.12 4.03 -1.12
CA ARG A 15 5.46 5.21 -0.57
C ARG A 15 5.92 6.49 -1.27
N LEU A 16 7.22 6.65 -1.51
CA LEU A 16 7.78 7.81 -2.21
C LEU A 16 7.27 7.90 -3.65
N LEU A 17 7.23 6.78 -4.38
CA LEU A 17 6.67 6.69 -5.74
C LEU A 17 5.20 7.10 -5.80
N ILE A 18 4.41 6.74 -4.78
CA ILE A 18 3.00 7.16 -4.69
C ILE A 18 2.91 8.66 -4.37
N TRP A 19 3.77 9.16 -3.48
CA TRP A 19 3.76 10.56 -3.04
C TRP A 19 4.14 11.53 -4.16
N GLU A 20 4.99 11.09 -5.09
CA GLU A 20 5.36 11.85 -6.28
C GLU A 20 4.13 12.24 -7.12
N VAL A 21 3.10 11.38 -7.15
CA VAL A 21 1.90 11.57 -7.98
C VAL A 21 0.70 12.06 -7.17
N CYS A 22 0.51 11.50 -5.97
CA CYS A 22 -0.71 11.67 -5.17
C CYS A 22 -0.39 12.05 -3.71
N SER A 23 0.55 12.98 -3.52
CA SER A 23 1.11 13.40 -2.21
C SER A 23 0.13 13.30 -1.03
N GLU A 24 0.38 12.37 -0.10
CA GLU A 24 -0.42 12.17 1.11
C GLU A 24 -1.90 11.77 0.89
N ARG A 25 -2.25 11.21 -0.28
CA ARG A 25 -3.63 10.83 -0.66
C ARG A 25 -3.95 9.33 -0.61
N VAL A 26 -3.22 8.57 0.19
CA VAL A 26 -3.54 7.16 0.48
C VAL A 26 -3.59 6.96 1.99
N ASP A 27 -4.38 6.00 2.41
CA ASP A 27 -4.60 5.70 3.83
C ASP A 27 -4.21 4.27 4.23
N PHE A 28 -3.72 3.48 3.28
CA PHE A 28 -3.17 2.15 3.50
C PHE A 28 -2.16 1.78 2.42
N ILE A 29 -0.99 1.27 2.82
CA ILE A 29 0.01 0.64 1.93
C ILE A 29 0.49 -0.66 2.56
N TYR A 30 0.48 -1.76 1.82
CA TYR A 30 1.07 -3.01 2.26
C TYR A 30 1.85 -3.68 1.13
N LEU A 31 3.14 -3.91 1.37
CA LEU A 31 4.06 -4.63 0.50
C LEU A 31 4.47 -5.95 1.20
N PRO A 32 3.83 -7.09 0.88
CA PRO A 32 4.17 -8.36 1.49
C PRO A 32 5.59 -8.80 1.14
N VAL A 33 6.36 -9.24 2.13
CA VAL A 33 7.73 -9.72 1.98
C VAL A 33 7.77 -11.23 2.11
N HIS A 34 8.60 -11.89 1.29
CA HIS A 34 8.85 -13.32 1.42
C HIS A 34 9.92 -13.56 2.50
N ASN A 35 9.49 -14.08 3.65
CA ASN A 35 10.30 -14.22 4.87
C ASN A 35 11.66 -14.92 4.69
N ARG A 36 11.82 -15.78 3.67
CA ARG A 36 13.10 -16.49 3.44
C ARG A 36 14.16 -15.68 2.69
N LEU A 37 13.74 -14.69 1.90
CA LEU A 37 14.63 -13.96 0.99
C LEU A 37 14.71 -12.46 1.32
N GLY A 38 13.82 -11.94 2.16
CA GLY A 38 13.76 -10.50 2.49
C GLY A 38 13.34 -9.61 1.31
N ARG A 39 12.85 -10.20 0.21
CA ARG A 39 12.38 -9.50 -1.00
C ARG A 39 10.87 -9.40 -1.00
N ASN A 40 10.33 -8.37 -1.65
CA ASN A 40 8.88 -8.25 -1.80
C ASN A 40 8.29 -9.37 -2.68
N SER A 41 6.98 -9.56 -2.59
CA SER A 41 6.25 -10.63 -3.29
C SER A 41 5.82 -10.26 -4.72
N GLY A 42 6.33 -9.15 -5.27
CA GLY A 42 5.99 -8.66 -6.62
C GLY A 42 4.66 -7.92 -6.72
N PHE A 43 3.96 -7.69 -5.60
CA PHE A 43 2.70 -6.93 -5.57
C PHE A 43 2.52 -6.19 -4.25
N ALA A 44 1.66 -5.15 -4.27
CA ALA A 44 1.29 -4.36 -3.10
C ALA A 44 -0.20 -4.02 -3.10
N PHE A 45 -0.75 -3.85 -1.90
CA PHE A 45 -2.08 -3.27 -1.70
C PHE A 45 -1.94 -1.81 -1.32
N VAL A 46 -2.66 -0.95 -2.02
CA VAL A 46 -2.71 0.50 -1.78
C VAL A 46 -4.17 0.90 -1.77
N ASN A 47 -4.60 1.63 -0.75
CA ASN A 47 -5.93 2.22 -0.68
C ASN A 47 -5.81 3.75 -0.81
N PHE A 48 -6.36 4.30 -1.88
CA PHE A 48 -6.45 5.74 -2.09
C PHE A 48 -7.63 6.30 -1.31
N ILE A 49 -7.47 7.52 -0.78
CA ILE A 49 -8.52 8.19 -0.02
C ILE A 49 -9.70 8.56 -0.92
N SER A 50 -9.42 9.01 -2.15
CA SER A 50 -10.45 9.32 -3.15
C SER A 50 -10.28 8.53 -4.45
N THR A 51 -11.38 8.34 -5.17
CA THR A 51 -11.37 7.72 -6.50
C THR A 51 -10.66 8.59 -7.54
N SER A 52 -10.66 9.92 -7.36
CA SER A 52 -9.94 10.85 -8.22
C SER A 52 -8.42 10.66 -8.10
N ASP A 53 -7.90 10.46 -6.88
CA ASP A 53 -6.47 10.20 -6.66
C ASP A 53 -6.06 8.85 -7.26
N LEU A 54 -6.90 7.82 -7.13
CA LEU A 54 -6.69 6.53 -7.82
C LEU A 54 -6.65 6.72 -9.35
N ALA A 55 -7.59 7.49 -9.92
CA ALA A 55 -7.67 7.72 -11.35
C ALA A 55 -6.42 8.46 -11.87
N LEU A 56 -5.96 9.46 -11.12
CA LEU A 56 -4.71 10.18 -11.41
C LEU A 56 -3.52 9.22 -11.38
N PHE A 57 -3.34 8.46 -10.29
CA PHE A 57 -2.24 7.50 -10.17
C PHE A 57 -2.27 6.46 -11.28
N TYR A 58 -3.46 5.96 -11.62
CA TYR A 58 -3.65 5.01 -12.70
C TYR A 58 -3.20 5.58 -14.04
N ALA A 59 -3.68 6.78 -14.41
CA ALA A 59 -3.32 7.42 -15.65
C ALA A 59 -1.82 7.74 -15.76
N THR A 60 -1.15 8.02 -14.64
CA THR A 60 0.27 8.37 -14.61
C THR A 60 1.21 7.17 -14.62
N LYS A 61 0.87 6.08 -13.91
CA LYS A 61 1.82 4.99 -13.69
C LYS A 61 1.44 3.68 -14.39
N ASN A 62 0.16 3.39 -14.62
CA ASN A 62 -0.23 2.11 -15.24
C ASN A 62 0.30 2.00 -16.68
N GLY A 63 0.94 0.89 -17.01
CA GLY A 63 1.54 0.67 -18.34
C GLY A 63 2.91 1.32 -18.53
N HIS A 64 3.45 2.01 -17.52
CA HIS A 64 4.82 2.53 -17.52
C HIS A 64 5.78 1.58 -16.79
N VAL A 65 7.08 1.72 -17.04
CA VAL A 65 8.12 1.00 -16.28
C VAL A 65 8.27 1.54 -14.86
N TRP A 66 8.68 0.69 -13.92
CA TRP A 66 8.84 1.07 -12.51
C TRP A 66 9.97 2.08 -12.27
N SER A 67 11.05 1.97 -13.03
CA SER A 67 12.21 2.86 -13.02
C SER A 67 12.94 2.76 -14.36
N GLU A 68 13.86 3.69 -14.63
CA GLU A 68 14.69 3.65 -15.84
C GLU A 68 15.52 2.36 -15.94
N ASP A 69 15.88 1.78 -14.79
CA ASP A 69 16.68 0.55 -14.70
C ASP A 69 15.83 -0.74 -14.65
N SER A 70 14.51 -0.65 -14.89
CA SER A 70 13.60 -1.80 -14.80
C SER A 70 12.84 -2.06 -16.09
N ASP A 71 12.91 -3.30 -16.59
CA ASP A 71 12.05 -3.77 -17.68
C ASP A 71 10.62 -4.13 -17.23
N GLN A 72 10.32 -4.04 -15.93
CA GLN A 72 9.02 -4.41 -15.39
C GLN A 72 8.02 -3.27 -15.57
N VAL A 73 6.86 -3.62 -16.11
CA VAL A 73 5.75 -2.69 -16.35
C VAL A 73 4.76 -2.73 -15.21
N VAL A 74 4.43 -1.55 -14.67
CA VAL A 74 3.43 -1.35 -13.63
C VAL A 74 2.07 -1.80 -14.15
N GLU A 75 1.45 -2.73 -13.44
CA GLU A 75 0.07 -3.14 -13.67
C GLU A 75 -0.77 -2.82 -12.43
N ILE A 76 -1.87 -2.08 -12.63
CA ILE A 76 -2.77 -1.65 -11.58
C ILE A 76 -4.12 -2.32 -11.78
N VAL A 77 -4.55 -3.10 -10.80
CA VAL A 77 -5.85 -3.79 -10.81
C VAL A 77 -6.60 -3.58 -9.51
N TYR A 78 -7.93 -3.71 -9.53
CA TYR A 78 -8.71 -3.74 -8.31
C TYR A 78 -8.33 -4.95 -7.45
N ALA A 79 -8.17 -4.72 -6.14
CA ALA A 79 -8.00 -5.80 -5.18
C ALA A 79 -9.33 -6.50 -4.92
N HIS A 80 -9.30 -7.77 -4.51
CA HIS A 80 -10.53 -8.45 -4.08
C HIS A 80 -11.09 -7.86 -2.78
N CYS A 81 -10.20 -7.52 -1.83
CA CYS A 81 -10.55 -6.80 -0.61
C CYS A 81 -10.45 -5.30 -0.85
N GLN A 82 -11.51 -4.55 -0.56
CA GLN A 82 -11.65 -3.13 -0.87
C GLN A 82 -11.77 -2.29 0.40
N GLY A 83 -11.24 -1.06 0.33
CA GLY A 83 -11.29 -0.08 1.40
C GLY A 83 -10.32 -0.34 2.55
N LYS A 84 -9.95 0.73 3.25
CA LYS A 84 -9.05 0.70 4.41
C LYS A 84 -9.50 -0.29 5.49
N PHE A 85 -10.78 -0.24 5.90
CA PHE A 85 -11.30 -1.14 6.94
C PHE A 85 -11.24 -2.61 6.55
N GLY A 86 -11.57 -2.95 5.31
CA GLY A 86 -11.47 -4.32 4.81
C GLY A 86 -10.04 -4.83 4.86
N LEU A 87 -9.09 -4.00 4.42
CA LEU A 87 -7.66 -4.31 4.43
C LEU A 87 -7.12 -4.43 5.86
N VAL A 88 -7.49 -3.52 6.75
CA VAL A 88 -7.10 -3.58 8.17
C VAL A 88 -7.66 -4.83 8.84
N HIS A 89 -8.95 -5.11 8.66
CA HIS A 89 -9.54 -6.33 9.17
C HIS A 89 -8.81 -7.57 8.64
N LYS A 90 -8.50 -7.62 7.35
CA LYS A 90 -7.77 -8.73 6.74
C LYS A 90 -6.36 -8.91 7.32
N TYR A 91 -5.59 -7.83 7.45
CA TYR A 91 -4.16 -7.93 7.75
C TYR A 91 -3.80 -7.74 9.23
N PHE A 92 -4.71 -7.25 10.06
CA PHE A 92 -4.48 -7.08 11.50
C PHE A 92 -5.40 -7.93 12.37
N ILE A 93 -6.67 -8.09 11.98
CA ILE A 93 -7.70 -8.71 12.83
C ILE A 93 -7.94 -10.18 12.51
N ASN A 94 -8.07 -10.54 11.23
CA ASN A 94 -8.41 -11.88 10.79
C ASN A 94 -7.27 -12.87 11.12
N PRO A 95 -7.47 -13.89 11.98
CA PRO A 95 -6.43 -14.81 12.40
C PRO A 95 -5.75 -15.57 11.26
N ALA A 96 -6.45 -15.83 10.17
CA ALA A 96 -5.93 -16.60 9.03
C ALA A 96 -4.95 -15.80 8.16
N THR A 97 -5.07 -14.47 8.16
CA THR A 97 -4.30 -13.58 7.27
C THR A 97 -3.56 -12.46 8.00
N SER A 98 -3.67 -12.40 9.32
CA SER A 98 -3.02 -11.39 10.15
C SER A 98 -1.50 -11.46 9.99
N VAL A 99 -0.88 -10.30 9.82
CA VAL A 99 0.57 -10.15 9.63
C VAL A 99 1.23 -9.44 10.81
N ARG A 100 0.54 -9.30 11.94
CA ARG A 100 1.06 -8.62 13.15
C ARG A 100 2.38 -9.19 13.66
N SER A 101 2.64 -10.47 13.43
CA SER A 101 3.90 -11.14 13.79
C SER A 101 5.05 -10.89 12.81
N LEU A 102 4.82 -10.23 11.67
CA LEU A 102 5.80 -10.01 10.61
C LEU A 102 6.52 -8.66 10.71
N SER A 103 6.59 -8.06 11.90
CA SER A 103 7.38 -6.84 12.13
C SER A 103 8.84 -7.05 11.65
N PRO A 104 9.44 -6.09 10.89
CA PRO A 104 8.94 -4.74 10.60
C PRO A 104 8.08 -4.61 9.32
N HIS A 105 7.76 -5.69 8.63
CA HIS A 105 7.06 -5.69 7.33
C HIS A 105 5.53 -5.56 7.46
N LEU A 106 5.08 -4.69 8.36
CA LEU A 106 3.66 -4.43 8.59
C LEU A 106 3.09 -3.48 7.53
N PRO A 107 1.78 -3.52 7.27
CA PRO A 107 1.10 -2.47 6.53
C PRO A 107 1.33 -1.09 7.16
N LEU A 108 1.56 -0.08 6.33
CA LEU A 108 1.50 1.32 6.71
C LEU A 108 0.05 1.79 6.66
N ILE A 109 -0.38 2.48 7.72
CA ILE A 109 -1.72 3.05 7.85
C ILE A 109 -1.56 4.55 7.99
N PHE A 110 -2.44 5.33 7.34
CA PHE A 110 -2.45 6.78 7.43
C PHE A 110 -3.86 7.28 7.71
N HIS A 111 -3.99 8.44 8.34
CA HIS A 111 -5.29 9.07 8.56
C HIS A 111 -5.99 9.38 7.23
N SER A 112 -7.28 9.01 7.13
CA SER A 112 -8.08 9.19 5.91
C SER A 112 -8.72 10.58 5.81
N ASP A 113 -8.84 11.30 6.93
CA ASP A 113 -9.53 12.58 7.03
C ASP A 113 -8.95 13.50 8.12
N GLY A 114 -9.53 14.69 8.23
CA GLY A 114 -9.19 15.68 9.24
C GLY A 114 -7.83 16.35 9.05
N PRO A 115 -7.36 17.10 10.07
CA PRO A 115 -6.10 17.85 10.01
C PRO A 115 -4.85 16.96 9.86
N GLN A 116 -4.97 15.67 10.15
CA GLN A 116 -3.87 14.70 10.11
C GLN A 116 -3.88 13.85 8.83
N ILE A 117 -4.75 14.15 7.86
CA ILE A 117 -4.87 13.38 6.61
C ILE A 117 -3.50 13.06 5.99
N GLY A 118 -3.29 11.79 5.65
CA GLY A 118 -2.06 11.28 5.07
C GLY A 118 -0.85 11.19 6.01
N LYS A 119 -0.97 11.60 7.28
CA LYS A 119 0.02 11.32 8.32
C LYS A 119 -0.10 9.89 8.85
N PRO A 120 1.01 9.26 9.31
CA PRO A 120 0.97 7.92 9.85
C PRO A 120 -0.04 7.78 11.00
N GLU A 121 -0.77 6.67 11.01
CA GLU A 121 -1.74 6.29 12.04
C GLU A 121 -1.37 4.90 12.56
N THR A 122 -1.46 4.69 13.87
CA THR A 122 -1.23 3.36 14.46
C THR A 122 -2.49 2.50 14.38
N ILE A 123 -2.31 1.18 14.45
CA ILE A 123 -3.46 0.26 14.49
C ILE A 123 -4.32 0.49 15.73
N ASP A 124 -3.71 0.80 16.88
CA ASP A 124 -4.43 1.01 18.14
C ASP A 124 -5.25 2.30 18.10
N GLU A 125 -4.71 3.39 17.53
CA GLU A 125 -5.46 4.62 17.28
C GLU A 125 -6.64 4.39 16.34
N LEU A 126 -6.44 3.63 15.25
CA LEU A 126 -7.50 3.34 14.31
C LEU A 126 -8.62 2.51 14.96
N LEU A 127 -8.28 1.52 15.77
CA LEU A 127 -9.25 0.67 16.46
C LEU A 127 -9.98 1.41 17.58
N SER A 128 -9.38 2.43 18.20
CA SER A 128 -10.01 3.22 19.26
C SER A 128 -11.20 4.08 18.79
N LYS A 129 -11.36 4.24 17.47
CA LYS A 129 -12.44 5.02 16.83
C LYS A 129 -13.73 4.21 16.65
N PHE A 130 -13.74 2.94 17.05
CA PHE A 130 -14.86 1.98 16.96
C PHE A 130 -15.19 1.40 18.33
#